data_AF-D0MW56-F1
#
_entry.id   AF-D0MW56-F1
#
_cell.length_a   1.000
_cell.length_b   1.000
_cell.length_c   1.000
_cell.angle_alpha   90.00
_cell.angle_beta   90.00
_cell.angle_gamma   90.00
#
_symmetry.space_group_name_H-M   'P 1'
#
loop_
_entity.id
_entity.type
_entity.pdbx_description
1 polymer ?
#
loop_
_entity_poly.entity_id
_entity_poly.type
_entity_poly.pdbx_seq_one_letter_code
_entity_poly.pdbx_strand_id
1 'polypeptide(L)'
;MTSYENSTVYCEGGDYDCVPAGLGRAQTMVFLGLAFTEVLRAYTVRHFTEPVFARMLSNGYMQLAACMSVILTVLVSNVPVIMDDIFGFEYIPWYQWFVVGAVAVNNAFWGEILKAYLRRKDRAQARWDHMKSGFEEILLEIRHVRHHVERLEAGGAHRGLKRE
;
A
#
# COMPACT_ATOMS: atom_id res chain seq x y z
N MET A 1 -16.41 -37.96 -6.04
CA MET A 1 -14.95 -38.24 -6.08
C MET A 1 -14.51 -38.11 -7.52
N THR A 2 -14.44 -36.90 -8.09
CA THR A 2 -13.46 -35.82 -7.92
C THR A 2 -12.19 -36.10 -8.69
N SER A 3 -12.14 -35.56 -9.92
CA SER A 3 -11.06 -35.00 -10.76
C SER A 3 -9.55 -35.12 -10.41
N TYR A 4 -9.15 -35.75 -9.31
CA TYR A 4 -7.75 -35.95 -8.89
C TYR A 4 -7.08 -37.15 -9.56
N GLU A 5 -7.86 -38.09 -10.11
CA GLU A 5 -7.35 -39.30 -10.78
C GLU A 5 -6.68 -38.99 -12.14
N ASN A 6 -6.86 -37.77 -12.65
CA ASN A 6 -6.26 -37.28 -13.89
C ASN A 6 -5.11 -36.30 -13.65
N SER A 7 -4.35 -36.47 -12.56
CA SER A 7 -3.13 -35.70 -12.28
C SER A 7 -1.89 -36.28 -12.97
N THR A 8 -2.00 -37.49 -13.55
CA THR A 8 -0.94 -38.16 -14.30
C THR A 8 -0.84 -37.72 -15.76
N VAL A 9 -1.85 -37.03 -16.31
CA VAL A 9 -1.85 -36.57 -17.72
C VAL A 9 -0.82 -35.48 -18.01
N TYR A 10 -0.32 -34.77 -17.00
CA TYR A 10 0.77 -33.79 -17.19
C TYR A 10 2.18 -34.41 -16.98
N CYS A 11 2.27 -35.70 -16.67
CA CYS A 11 3.52 -36.41 -16.42
C CYS A 11 3.91 -37.28 -17.62
N GLU A 12 4.08 -36.67 -18.79
CA GLU A 12 4.50 -37.39 -19.97
C GLU A 12 6.05 -37.50 -19.98
N GLY A 13 6.55 -38.55 -19.32
CA GLY A 13 7.89 -39.09 -19.57
C GLY A 13 8.89 -39.04 -18.41
N GLY A 14 8.79 -39.99 -17.48
CA GLY A 14 9.92 -40.50 -16.67
C GLY A 14 9.65 -40.62 -15.16
N ASP A 15 10.52 -41.39 -14.50
CA ASP A 15 10.45 -41.94 -13.13
C ASP A 15 10.63 -40.86 -12.02
N TYR A 16 9.96 -39.72 -12.17
CA TYR A 16 10.05 -38.58 -11.23
C TYR A 16 8.70 -38.31 -10.58
N ASP A 17 8.69 -38.21 -9.25
CA ASP A 17 7.54 -37.80 -8.45
C ASP A 17 7.07 -36.39 -8.86
N CYS A 18 6.00 -36.31 -9.66
CA CYS A 18 5.52 -35.06 -10.25
C CYS A 18 5.00 -34.04 -9.24
N VAL A 19 4.45 -34.51 -8.11
CA VAL A 19 3.82 -33.64 -7.11
C VAL A 19 4.87 -32.86 -6.30
N PRO A 20 5.94 -33.48 -5.77
CA PRO A 20 7.07 -32.78 -5.16
C PRO A 20 7.72 -31.73 -6.06
N ALA A 21 8.04 -32.08 -7.31
CA ALA A 21 8.71 -31.15 -8.23
C ALA A 21 7.82 -29.95 -8.60
N GLY A 22 6.53 -30.21 -8.88
CA GLY A 22 5.56 -29.14 -9.14
C GLY A 22 5.37 -28.21 -7.93
N LEU A 23 5.36 -28.79 -6.72
CA LEU A 23 5.25 -28.03 -5.48
C LEU A 23 6.48 -27.15 -5.22
N GLY A 24 7.69 -27.69 -5.39
CA GLY A 24 8.94 -26.94 -5.22
C GLY A 24 9.03 -25.75 -6.18
N ARG A 25 8.66 -25.95 -7.45
CA ARG A 25 8.59 -24.86 -8.44
C ARG A 25 7.55 -23.80 -8.07
N ALA A 26 6.35 -24.20 -7.65
CA ALA A 26 5.30 -23.27 -7.25
C ALA A 26 5.70 -22.45 -6.02
N GLN A 27 6.30 -23.08 -5.02
CA GLN A 27 6.80 -22.40 -3.82
C GLN A 27 7.90 -21.38 -4.16
N THR A 28 8.84 -21.76 -5.02
CA THR A 28 9.92 -20.87 -5.47
C THR A 28 9.34 -19.65 -6.22
N MET A 29 8.38 -19.86 -7.12
CA MET A 29 7.70 -18.78 -7.83
C MET A 29 6.96 -17.83 -6.88
N VAL A 30 6.24 -18.37 -5.89
CA VAL A 30 5.51 -17.57 -4.91
C VAL A 30 6.48 -16.75 -4.05
N PHE A 31 7.57 -17.36 -3.59
CA PHE A 31 8.59 -16.67 -2.81
C PHE A 31 9.22 -15.51 -3.59
N LEU A 32 9.65 -15.76 -4.83
CA LEU A 32 10.18 -14.70 -5.70
C LEU A 32 9.11 -13.61 -5.95
N GLY A 33 7.88 -14.00 -6.28
CA GLY A 33 6.74 -13.10 -6.45
C GLY A 33 6.54 -12.16 -5.28
N LEU A 34 6.51 -12.70 -4.07
CA LEU A 34 6.37 -11.94 -2.83
C LEU A 34 7.57 -11.02 -2.58
N ALA A 35 8.80 -11.53 -2.72
CA ALA A 35 10.02 -10.74 -2.50
C ALA A 35 10.09 -9.52 -3.45
N PHE A 36 9.87 -9.72 -4.75
CA PHE A 36 9.85 -8.63 -5.73
C PHE A 36 8.69 -7.66 -5.50
N THR A 37 7.51 -8.17 -5.15
CA THR A 37 6.34 -7.32 -4.86
C THR A 37 6.56 -6.47 -3.62
N GLU A 38 7.16 -7.01 -2.55
CA GLU A 38 7.47 -6.25 -1.33
C GLU A 38 8.53 -5.18 -1.58
N VAL A 39 9.56 -5.46 -2.40
CA VAL A 39 10.53 -4.43 -2.80
C VAL A 39 9.83 -3.28 -3.51
N LEU A 40 8.99 -3.55 -4.52
CA LEU A 40 8.22 -2.51 -5.21
C LEU A 40 7.20 -1.82 -4.30
N ARG A 41 6.60 -2.54 -3.35
CA ARG A 41 5.71 -1.95 -2.34
C ARG A 41 6.46 -1.00 -1.41
N ALA A 42 7.67 -1.33 -1.00
CA ALA A 42 8.50 -0.42 -0.21
C ALA A 42 8.75 0.90 -0.97
N TYR A 43 8.89 0.85 -2.31
CA TYR A 43 8.94 2.04 -3.17
C TYR A 43 7.63 2.84 -3.18
N THR A 44 6.46 2.18 -3.21
CA THR A 44 5.16 2.89 -3.28
C THR A 44 4.73 3.53 -1.96
N VAL A 45 5.04 2.90 -0.81
CA VAL A 45 4.61 3.37 0.53
C VAL A 45 5.44 4.55 1.04
N ARG A 46 6.70 4.70 0.57
CA ARG A 46 7.62 5.71 1.08
C ARG A 46 7.12 7.16 0.98
N HIS A 47 6.44 7.52 -0.11
CA HIS A 47 5.99 8.90 -0.33
C HIS A 47 4.47 8.98 -0.44
N PHE A 48 3.80 9.40 0.63
CA PHE A 48 2.35 9.58 0.64
C PHE A 48 1.86 10.74 -0.24
N THR A 49 2.72 11.68 -0.63
CA THR A 49 2.35 12.91 -1.35
C THR A 49 2.74 12.95 -2.83
N GLU A 50 3.84 12.32 -3.23
CA GLU A 50 4.36 12.33 -4.62
C GLU A 50 4.21 10.96 -5.30
N PRO A 51 4.14 10.90 -6.65
CA PRO A 51 4.19 9.63 -7.38
C PRO A 51 5.59 9.03 -7.30
N VAL A 52 5.67 7.70 -7.23
CA VAL A 52 6.92 6.94 -7.07
C VAL A 52 7.98 7.33 -8.11
N PHE A 53 7.54 7.58 -9.35
CA PHE A 53 8.42 7.95 -10.46
C PHE A 53 9.11 9.32 -10.32
N ALA A 54 8.59 10.24 -9.50
CA ALA A 54 9.16 11.59 -9.39
C ALA A 54 10.43 11.65 -8.53
N ARG A 55 10.61 10.73 -7.59
CA ARG A 55 11.74 10.73 -6.64
C ARG A 55 12.39 9.36 -6.41
N MET A 56 12.16 8.41 -7.32
CA MET A 56 12.59 7.02 -7.17
C MET A 56 14.09 6.85 -6.87
N LEU A 57 14.94 7.79 -7.31
CA LEU A 57 16.39 7.70 -7.18
C LEU A 57 17.04 8.70 -6.20
N SER A 58 16.25 9.48 -5.45
CA SER A 58 16.80 10.56 -4.61
C SER A 58 17.50 10.08 -3.32
N ASN A 59 17.39 8.81 -2.94
CA ASN A 59 17.92 8.29 -1.67
C ASN A 59 18.69 6.98 -1.86
N GLY A 60 20.01 7.06 -1.68
CA GLY A 60 20.93 5.94 -1.86
C GLY A 60 20.75 4.80 -0.84
N TYR A 61 20.30 5.09 0.39
CA TYR A 61 20.07 4.04 1.40
C TYR A 61 18.93 3.09 1.01
N MET A 62 17.90 3.60 0.36
CA MET A 62 16.80 2.75 -0.12
C MET A 62 17.19 1.92 -1.34
N GLN A 63 18.01 2.48 -2.23
CA GLN A 63 18.59 1.69 -3.33
C GLN A 63 19.49 0.60 -2.79
N LEU A 64 20.32 0.90 -1.77
CA LEU A 64 21.14 -0.10 -1.11
C LEU A 64 20.28 -1.21 -0.50
N ALA A 65 19.22 -0.85 0.22
CA ALA A 65 18.29 -1.83 0.79
C ALA A 65 17.62 -2.70 -0.29
N ALA A 66 17.11 -2.09 -1.36
CA ALA A 66 16.47 -2.82 -2.46
C ALA A 66 17.47 -3.71 -3.22
N CYS A 67 18.68 -3.22 -3.50
CA CYS A 67 19.75 -4.00 -4.10
C CYS A 67 20.12 -5.18 -3.20
N MET A 68 20.29 -4.96 -1.89
CA MET A 68 20.54 -6.04 -0.93
C MET A 68 19.41 -7.06 -0.90
N SER A 69 18.14 -6.63 -0.96
CA SER A 69 17.00 -7.54 -1.04
C SER A 69 17.04 -8.39 -2.32
N VAL A 70 17.28 -7.78 -3.48
CA VAL A 70 17.38 -8.50 -4.76
C VAL A 70 18.56 -9.48 -4.75
N ILE A 71 19.72 -9.05 -4.25
CA ILE A 71 20.91 -9.91 -4.12
C ILE A 71 20.59 -11.12 -3.23
N LEU A 72 19.94 -10.91 -2.09
CA LEU A 72 19.56 -11.99 -1.19
C LEU A 72 18.55 -12.93 -1.85
N THR A 73 17.57 -12.40 -2.58
CA THR A 73 16.60 -13.20 -3.34
C THR A 73 17.28 -14.06 -4.41
N VAL A 74 18.26 -13.51 -5.14
CA VAL A 74 19.05 -14.25 -6.12
C VAL A 74 19.94 -15.30 -5.46
N LEU A 75 20.55 -14.98 -4.31
CA LEU A 75 21.38 -15.91 -3.56
C LEU A 75 20.57 -17.11 -3.07
N VAL A 76 19.39 -16.86 -2.50
CA VAL A 76 18.48 -17.92 -2.04
C VAL A 76 18.03 -18.83 -3.18
N SER A 77 17.85 -18.31 -4.41
CA SER A 77 17.40 -19.10 -5.55
C SER A 77 18.50 -19.78 -6.36
N ASN A 78 19.78 -19.43 -6.15
CA ASN A 78 20.91 -20.00 -6.90
C ASN A 78 21.86 -20.84 -6.04
N VAL A 79 21.77 -20.79 -4.72
CA VAL A 79 22.63 -21.57 -3.83
C VAL A 79 21.98 -22.92 -3.53
N PRO A 80 22.53 -24.04 -4.07
CA PRO A 80 21.88 -25.36 -4.02
C PRO A 80 21.69 -25.88 -2.59
N VAL A 81 22.61 -25.57 -1.68
CA VAL A 81 22.54 -25.99 -0.26
C VAL A 81 21.36 -25.36 0.47
N ILE A 82 20.99 -24.12 0.12
CA ILE A 82 19.88 -23.41 0.76
C ILE A 82 18.57 -23.76 0.05
N MET A 83 18.63 -23.91 -1.27
CA MET A 83 17.49 -24.18 -2.14
C MET A 83 16.85 -25.54 -1.84
N ASP A 84 17.62 -26.64 -1.90
CA ASP A 84 17.09 -28.00 -1.79
C ASP A 84 16.89 -28.43 -0.33
N ASP A 85 17.87 -28.15 0.53
CA ASP A 85 17.96 -28.78 1.87
C ASP A 85 17.11 -28.06 2.94
N ILE A 86 16.82 -26.77 2.76
CA ILE A 86 16.07 -25.95 3.73
C ILE A 86 14.65 -25.63 3.24
N PHE A 87 14.51 -25.26 1.95
CA PHE A 87 13.25 -24.74 1.42
C PHE A 87 12.56 -25.66 0.40
N GLY A 88 13.23 -26.70 -0.11
CA GLY A 88 12.68 -27.56 -1.15
C GLY A 88 12.35 -26.81 -2.45
N PHE A 89 13.11 -25.75 -2.75
CA PHE A 89 12.97 -24.96 -3.95
C PHE A 89 13.54 -25.70 -5.15
N GLU A 90 13.04 -25.37 -6.34
CA GLU A 90 13.53 -25.96 -7.58
C GLU A 90 14.00 -24.88 -8.55
N TYR A 91 14.97 -25.23 -9.39
CA TYR A 91 15.56 -24.31 -10.34
C TYR A 91 14.51 -23.67 -11.26
N ILE A 92 14.51 -22.35 -11.29
CA ILE A 92 13.61 -21.56 -12.10
C ILE A 92 14.33 -21.07 -13.38
N PRO A 93 13.79 -21.37 -14.57
CA PRO A 93 14.33 -20.85 -15.82
C PRO A 93 14.10 -19.33 -15.96
N TRP A 94 14.99 -18.68 -16.73
CA TRP A 94 15.08 -17.23 -16.87
C TRP A 94 13.76 -16.53 -17.28
N TYR A 95 12.88 -17.20 -18.03
CA TYR A 95 11.62 -16.61 -18.48
C TYR A 95 10.62 -16.38 -17.32
N GLN A 96 10.66 -17.21 -16.28
CA GLN A 96 9.77 -17.07 -15.13
C GLN A 96 10.14 -15.86 -14.27
N TRP A 97 11.41 -15.45 -14.28
CA TRP A 97 11.84 -14.19 -13.65
C TRP A 97 11.16 -12.98 -14.27
N PHE A 98 10.94 -12.98 -15.59
CA PHE A 98 10.16 -11.93 -16.25
C PHE A 98 8.69 -11.94 -15.81
N VAL A 99 8.10 -13.12 -15.62
CA VAL A 99 6.73 -13.24 -15.10
C VAL A 99 6.62 -12.66 -13.70
N VAL A 100 7.55 -13.00 -12.81
CA VAL A 100 7.63 -12.44 -11.45
C VAL A 100 7.76 -10.92 -11.49
N GLY A 101 8.66 -10.39 -12.33
CA GLY A 101 8.83 -8.95 -12.53
C GLY A 101 7.55 -8.27 -13.03
N ALA A 102 6.87 -8.85 -14.02
CA ALA A 102 5.62 -8.33 -14.56
C ALA A 102 4.49 -8.30 -13.51
N VAL A 103 4.37 -9.36 -12.70
CA VAL A 103 3.40 -9.43 -11.60
C VAL A 103 3.69 -8.36 -10.55
N ALA A 104 4.96 -8.17 -10.19
CA ALA A 104 5.36 -7.16 -9.22
C ALA A 104 5.05 -5.73 -9.74
N VAL A 105 5.34 -5.45 -11.01
CA VAL A 105 5.00 -4.17 -11.65
C VAL A 105 3.49 -3.95 -11.71
N ASN A 106 2.72 -4.98 -12.06
CA ASN A 106 1.25 -4.92 -12.03
C ASN A 106 0.74 -4.60 -10.62
N ASN A 107 1.32 -5.22 -9.58
CA ASN A 107 0.96 -4.91 -8.18
C ASN A 107 1.26 -3.44 -7.83
N ALA A 108 2.44 -2.95 -8.20
CA ALA A 108 2.84 -1.56 -7.97
C ALA A 108 1.90 -0.57 -8.69
N PHE A 109 1.47 -0.89 -9.92
CA PHE A 109 0.50 -0.11 -10.68
C PHE A 109 -0.84 0.01 -9.95
N TRP A 110 -1.40 -1.11 -9.48
CA TRP A 110 -2.63 -1.12 -8.68
C TRP A 110 -2.47 -0.37 -7.36
N GLY A 111 -1.32 -0.51 -6.70
CA GLY A 111 -1.01 0.22 -5.47
C GLY A 111 -1.02 1.73 -5.66
N GLU A 112 -0.43 2.24 -6.75
CA GLU A 112 -0.43 3.68 -7.04
C GLU A 112 -1.82 4.20 -7.46
N ILE A 113 -2.62 3.40 -8.17
CA ILE A 113 -4.02 3.75 -8.48
C ILE A 113 -4.85 3.88 -7.20
N LEU A 114 -4.77 2.89 -6.30
CA LEU A 114 -5.51 2.91 -5.04
C LEU A 114 -5.13 4.14 -4.20
N LYS A 115 -3.84 4.44 -4.14
CA LYS A 115 -3.31 5.63 -3.47
C LYS A 115 -3.80 6.93 -4.12
N ALA A 116 -3.86 7.00 -5.44
CA ALA A 116 -4.44 8.14 -6.15
C ALA A 116 -5.94 8.32 -5.84
N TYR A 117 -6.68 7.22 -5.75
CA TYR A 117 -8.09 7.25 -5.36
C TYR A 117 -8.29 7.72 -3.91
N LEU A 118 -7.50 7.19 -2.96
CA LEU A 118 -7.52 7.60 -1.56
C LEU A 118 -7.19 9.09 -1.41
N ARG A 119 -6.17 9.60 -2.12
CA ARG A 119 -5.83 11.04 -2.14
C ARG A 119 -6.98 11.92 -2.63
N ARG A 120 -7.77 11.46 -3.61
CA ARG A 120 -8.94 12.22 -4.09
C ARG A 120 -10.03 12.30 -3.04
N LYS A 121 -10.26 11.21 -2.29
CA LYS A 121 -11.21 11.17 -1.18
C LYS A 121 -10.77 12.02 0.00
N ASP A 122 -9.50 11.94 0.37
CA ASP A 122 -8.90 12.70 1.47
C ASP A 122 -9.00 14.21 1.23
N ARG A 123 -8.72 14.67 -0.01
CA ARG A 123 -8.91 16.09 -0.40
C ARG A 123 -10.38 16.53 -0.35
N ALA A 124 -11.32 15.64 -0.66
CA ALA A 124 -12.74 15.95 -0.54
C ALA A 124 -13.12 16.09 0.94
N GLN A 125 -12.67 15.18 1.80
CA GLN A 125 -12.92 15.23 3.26
C GLN A 125 -12.31 16.48 3.90
N ALA A 126 -11.06 16.81 3.56
CA ALA A 126 -10.40 18.03 4.05
C ALA A 126 -11.16 19.32 3.70
N ARG A 127 -11.83 19.38 2.54
CA ARG A 127 -12.70 20.51 2.17
C ARG A 127 -13.96 20.58 3.04
N TRP A 128 -14.58 19.44 3.32
CA TRP A 128 -15.76 19.37 4.20
C TRP A 128 -15.41 19.76 5.64
N ASP A 129 -14.24 19.36 6.13
CA ASP A 129 -13.78 19.71 7.47
C ASP A 129 -13.48 21.21 7.59
N HIS A 130 -12.82 21.81 6.60
CA HIS A 130 -12.60 23.27 6.57
C HIS A 130 -13.92 24.06 6.50
N MET A 131 -14.94 23.52 5.82
CA MET A 131 -16.26 24.17 5.77
C MET A 131 -16.97 24.08 7.13
N LYS A 132 -16.87 22.94 7.83
CA LYS A 132 -17.43 22.78 9.17
C LYS A 132 -16.78 23.72 10.18
N SER A 133 -15.45 23.82 10.19
CA SER A 133 -14.74 24.72 11.11
C SER A 133 -15.11 26.19 10.87
N GLY A 134 -15.27 26.60 9.62
CA GLY A 134 -15.74 27.97 9.30
C GLY A 134 -17.18 28.23 9.76
N PHE A 135 -18.07 27.25 9.66
CA PHE A 135 -19.43 27.37 10.21
C PHE A 135 -19.42 27.46 11.74
N GLU A 136 -18.59 26.66 12.42
CA GLU A 136 -18.45 26.73 13.88
C GLU A 136 -17.94 28.10 14.35
N GLU A 137 -16.98 28.69 13.64
CA GLU A 137 -16.47 30.03 13.92
C GLU A 137 -17.55 31.11 13.78
N ILE A 138 -18.32 31.07 12.68
CA ILE A 138 -19.44 32.01 12.46
C ILE A 138 -20.51 31.85 13.55
N LEU A 139 -20.84 30.62 13.95
CA LEU A 139 -21.81 30.37 15.02
C LEU A 139 -21.33 30.90 16.37
N LEU A 140 -20.02 30.82 16.64
CA LEU A 140 -19.41 31.42 17.84
C LEU A 140 -19.51 32.94 17.81
N GLU A 141 -19.26 33.59 16.67
CA GLU A 141 -19.42 35.04 16.52
C GLU A 141 -20.86 35.50 16.73
N ILE A 142 -21.84 34.83 16.11
CA ILE A 142 -23.26 35.16 16.28
C ILE A 142 -23.66 35.04 17.75
N ARG A 143 -23.21 33.99 18.45
CA ARG A 143 -23.47 33.80 19.88
C ARG A 143 -22.86 34.93 20.70
N HIS A 144 -21.64 35.36 20.37
CA HIS A 144 -20.96 36.46 21.04
C HIS A 144 -21.69 37.80 20.84
N VAL A 145 -22.11 38.10 19.60
CA VAL A 145 -22.87 39.31 19.27
C VAL A 145 -24.21 39.34 20.00
N ARG A 146 -24.93 38.22 20.04
CA ARG A 146 -26.22 38.11 20.76
C ARG A 146 -26.08 38.44 22.25
N HIS A 147 -25.05 37.91 22.91
CA HIS A 147 -24.77 38.25 24.31
C HIS A 147 -24.44 39.72 24.52
N HIS A 148 -23.78 40.36 23.54
CA HIS A 148 -23.47 41.79 23.63
C HIS A 148 -24.74 42.64 23.57
N VAL A 149 -25.68 42.30 22.67
CA VAL A 149 -26.97 42.98 22.56
C VAL A 149 -27.80 42.82 23.84
N GLU A 150 -27.91 41.60 24.38
CA GLU A 150 -28.65 41.35 25.63
C GLU A 150 -28.11 42.19 26.81
N ARG A 151 -26.78 42.38 26.91
CA ARG A 151 -26.19 43.26 27.94
C ARG A 151 -26.55 44.72 27.73
N LEU A 152 -26.58 45.19 26.49
CA LEU A 152 -26.94 46.57 26.17
C LEU A 152 -28.41 46.84 26.46
N GLU A 153 -29.31 45.91 26.13
CA GLU A 153 -30.73 46.02 26.45
C GLU A 153 -30.97 46.04 27.96
N ALA A 154 -30.34 45.14 28.73
CA ALA A 154 -30.45 45.13 30.19
C ALA A 154 -29.92 46.43 30.83
N GLY A 155 -28.80 46.97 30.32
CA GLY A 155 -28.25 48.24 30.79
C GLY A 155 -29.06 49.47 30.38
N GLY A 156 -29.69 49.44 29.21
CA GLY A 156 -30.61 50.46 28.70
C GLY A 156 -31.91 50.51 29.49
N ALA A 157 -32.51 49.35 29.78
CA ALA A 157 -33.70 49.23 30.63
C ALA A 157 -33.46 49.81 32.03
N HIS A 158 -32.28 49.57 32.62
CA HIS A 158 -31.91 50.13 33.91
C HIS A 158 -31.75 51.66 33.90
N ARG A 159 -31.39 52.24 32.74
CA ARG A 159 -31.21 53.69 32.57
C ARG A 159 -32.53 54.41 32.27
N GLY A 160 -33.49 53.73 31.65
CA GLY A 160 -34.88 54.21 31.49
C GLY A 160 -35.61 54.31 32.83
N LEU A 161 -35.50 53.28 33.68
CA LEU A 161 -36.09 53.23 35.03
C LEU A 161 -35.54 54.27 36.03
N LYS A 162 -34.41 54.91 35.74
CA LYS A 162 -33.80 55.94 36.61
C LYS A 162 -34.18 57.37 36.21
N ARG A 163 -34.94 57.54 35.13
CA ARG A 163 -35.36 58.84 34.58
C ARG A 163 -36.84 59.16 34.81
N GLU A 164 -37.58 58.27 35.47
CA GLU A 164 -38.88 58.53 36.08
C GLU A 164 -38.70 58.72 37.60
#